data_AF-A0A2V2WN84-F1
#
_entry.id   AF-A0A2V2WN84-F1
#
_cell.length_a   1.000
_cell.length_b   1.000
_cell.length_c   1.000
_cell.angle_alpha   90.00
_cell.angle_beta   90.00
_cell.angle_gamma   90.00
#
_symmetry.space_group_name_H-M   'P 1'
#
loop_
_entity.id
_entity.type
_entity.pdbx_description
1 polymer ?
#
loop_
_entity_poly.entity_id
_entity_poly.type
_entity_poly.pdbx_seq_one_letter_code
_entity_poly.pdbx_strand_id
1 'polypeptide(L)'
;MIVVSFRGTADLNNWLYDLDFVPVAYIHDGCVGCLVHAGFNCELKSLWAEMWGYLQELVAGKGIEGILITGHSLGGAMANIAAANLMSQNSLFPSALKVLLYTFGQPRVGNEAFANWFLASFCRDGHESYRVTHKRDVVAHLLPMLFGFYHAPNEVWYDNDGDTAHKNCTDIFGTPCSALTADEDPNCSGSIVPTSIEDHLKYLGVCTRCSCDPGEAMSDEELRLPPELERIVAMDYVYQQSRNMRRFPSFPARHRES
;
A
#
# COMPACT_ATOMS: atom_id res chain seq x y z
N MET A 1 -11.12 -18.69 -9.37
CA MET A 1 -10.39 -17.45 -9.04
C MET A 1 -10.29 -16.59 -10.30
N ILE A 2 -10.61 -15.30 -10.21
CA ILE A 2 -10.26 -14.28 -11.22
C ILE A 2 -9.02 -13.54 -10.72
N VAL A 3 -8.11 -13.16 -11.62
CA VAL A 3 -6.94 -12.34 -11.27
C VAL A 3 -7.01 -11.03 -12.05
N VAL A 4 -6.92 -9.91 -11.34
CA VAL A 4 -6.80 -8.56 -11.89
C VAL A 4 -5.41 -8.04 -11.52
N SER A 5 -4.62 -7.65 -12.51
CA SER A 5 -3.26 -7.15 -12.29
C SER A 5 -3.09 -5.79 -12.93
N PHE A 6 -2.52 -4.85 -12.16
CA PHE A 6 -2.16 -3.52 -12.63
C PHE A 6 -0.65 -3.40 -12.72
N ARG A 7 -0.18 -2.95 -13.89
CA ARG A 7 1.23 -2.67 -14.12
C ARG A 7 1.62 -1.35 -13.43
N GLY A 8 2.82 -1.29 -12.86
CA GLY A 8 3.44 -0.04 -12.42
C GLY A 8 3.97 0.82 -13.57
N THR A 9 4.64 1.92 -13.22
CA THR A 9 5.21 2.85 -14.21
C THR A 9 6.31 2.18 -15.04
N ALA A 10 6.34 2.47 -16.34
CA ALA A 10 7.43 2.05 -17.22
C ALA A 10 8.75 2.78 -16.92
N ASP A 11 8.64 4.06 -16.53
CA ASP A 11 9.75 4.93 -16.14
C ASP A 11 9.56 5.37 -14.68
N LEU A 12 10.14 4.58 -13.77
CA LEU A 12 10.08 4.84 -12.34
C LEU A 12 10.75 6.16 -11.97
N ASN A 13 11.88 6.48 -12.62
CA ASN A 13 12.64 7.68 -12.30
C ASN A 13 11.86 8.93 -12.64
N ASN A 14 11.31 9.02 -13.86
CA ASN A 14 10.48 10.15 -14.22
C ASN A 14 9.29 10.31 -13.27
N TRP A 15 8.65 9.21 -12.88
CA TRP A 15 7.56 9.26 -11.91
C TRP A 15 8.00 9.78 -10.53
N LEU A 16 9.19 9.42 -10.05
CA LEU A 16 9.74 9.97 -8.81
C LEU A 16 10.00 11.48 -8.92
N TYR A 17 10.50 11.97 -10.06
CA TYR A 17 10.71 13.41 -10.26
C TYR A 17 9.41 14.21 -10.34
N ASP A 18 8.37 13.65 -10.97
CA ASP A 18 7.09 14.32 -11.21
C ASP A 18 6.04 14.06 -10.11
N LEU A 19 6.39 13.31 -9.07
CA LEU A 19 5.44 12.91 -8.03
C LEU A 19 4.88 14.13 -7.28
N ASP A 20 3.58 14.33 -7.41
CA ASP A 20 2.81 15.26 -6.58
C ASP A 20 2.15 14.53 -5.39
N PHE A 21 1.58 15.31 -4.47
CA PHE A 21 0.90 14.78 -3.27
C PHE A 21 -0.56 15.26 -3.20
N VAL A 22 -1.22 15.44 -4.34
CA VAL A 22 -2.55 16.05 -4.40
C VAL A 22 -3.63 15.03 -4.00
N PRO A 23 -4.37 15.26 -2.90
CA PRO A 23 -5.50 14.41 -2.54
C PRO A 23 -6.77 14.83 -3.27
N VAL A 24 -7.64 13.87 -3.57
CA VAL A 24 -9.00 14.08 -4.07
C VAL A 24 -10.01 13.30 -3.23
N ALA A 25 -11.24 13.79 -3.16
CA ALA A 25 -12.32 13.10 -2.44
C ALA A 25 -12.60 11.70 -3.02
N TYR A 26 -12.66 10.71 -2.13
CA TYR A 26 -13.11 9.36 -2.44
C TYR A 26 -14.53 9.17 -1.90
N ILE A 27 -15.52 9.34 -2.77
CA ILE A 27 -16.94 9.40 -2.40
C ILE A 27 -17.59 8.04 -2.64
N HIS A 28 -17.65 7.22 -1.60
CA HIS A 28 -18.28 5.90 -1.59
C HIS A 28 -19.03 5.68 -0.27
N ASP A 29 -20.01 4.77 -0.28
CA ASP A 29 -20.84 4.49 0.88
C ASP A 29 -19.99 4.06 2.10
N GLY A 30 -20.25 4.71 3.23
CA GLY A 30 -19.51 4.48 4.47
C GLY A 30 -18.12 5.14 4.56
N CYS A 31 -17.58 5.71 3.47
CA CYS A 31 -16.25 6.33 3.46
C CYS A 31 -16.33 7.85 3.75
N VAL A 32 -16.57 8.22 5.00
CA VAL A 32 -16.71 9.63 5.40
C VAL A 32 -15.34 10.30 5.54
N GLY A 33 -15.12 11.41 4.81
CA GLY A 33 -13.88 12.18 4.86
C GLY A 33 -12.69 11.50 4.17
N CYS A 34 -12.95 10.44 3.39
CA CYS A 34 -11.92 9.71 2.67
C CYS A 34 -11.33 10.53 1.52
N LEU A 35 -10.00 10.57 1.48
CA LEU A 35 -9.23 11.15 0.41
C LEU A 35 -8.27 10.09 -0.15
N VAL A 36 -8.07 10.11 -1.46
CA VAL A 36 -7.07 9.27 -2.16
C VAL A 36 -6.20 10.17 -3.05
N HIS A 37 -5.02 9.69 -3.42
CA HIS A 37 -4.16 10.41 -4.35
C HIS A 37 -4.86 10.62 -5.71
N ALA A 38 -4.82 11.86 -6.23
CA ALA A 38 -5.58 12.27 -7.40
C ALA A 38 -5.15 11.51 -8.67
N GLY A 39 -3.84 11.37 -8.89
CA GLY A 39 -3.30 10.65 -10.06
C GLY A 39 -3.76 9.19 -10.10
N PHE A 40 -3.61 8.46 -8.98
CA PHE A 40 -3.95 7.04 -8.89
C PHE A 40 -5.46 6.81 -9.12
N ASN A 41 -6.29 7.68 -8.55
CA ASN A 41 -7.73 7.62 -8.72
C ASN A 41 -8.13 7.93 -10.17
N CYS A 42 -7.48 8.90 -10.82
CA CYS A 42 -7.73 9.26 -12.21
C CYS A 42 -7.41 8.12 -13.17
N GLU A 43 -6.22 7.51 -13.01
CA GLU A 43 -5.79 6.38 -13.83
C GLU A 43 -6.75 5.20 -13.72
N LEU A 44 -7.12 4.79 -12.49
CA LEU A 44 -8.08 3.71 -12.31
C LEU A 44 -9.45 4.05 -12.88
N LYS A 45 -9.97 5.27 -12.66
CA LYS A 45 -11.27 5.70 -13.18
C LYS A 45 -11.38 5.57 -14.70
N SER A 46 -10.28 5.81 -15.42
CA SER A 46 -10.24 5.67 -16.88
C SER A 46 -10.44 4.22 -17.36
N LEU A 47 -10.09 3.24 -16.52
CA LEU A 47 -10.20 1.81 -16.82
C LEU A 47 -11.41 1.13 -16.15
N TRP A 48 -11.95 1.74 -15.09
CA TRP A 48 -12.88 1.08 -14.18
C TRP A 48 -14.17 0.62 -14.87
N ALA A 49 -14.76 1.45 -15.74
CA ALA A 49 -16.03 1.14 -16.38
C ALA A 49 -15.97 -0.13 -17.24
N GLU A 50 -14.92 -0.28 -18.04
CA GLU A 50 -14.70 -1.43 -18.90
C GLU A 50 -14.34 -2.68 -18.08
N MET A 51 -13.41 -2.54 -17.13
CA MET A 51 -13.01 -3.63 -16.24
C MET A 51 -14.19 -4.15 -15.42
N TRP A 52 -15.06 -3.27 -14.95
CA TRP A 52 -16.25 -3.63 -14.19
C TRP A 52 -17.21 -4.51 -15.01
N GLY A 53 -17.43 -4.17 -16.29
CA GLY A 53 -18.23 -4.99 -17.19
C GLY A 53 -17.66 -6.40 -17.34
N TYR A 54 -16.36 -6.53 -17.58
CA TYR A 54 -15.70 -7.84 -17.68
C TYR A 54 -15.76 -8.64 -16.38
N LEU A 55 -15.61 -8.00 -15.22
CA LEU A 55 -15.73 -8.68 -13.93
C LEU A 55 -17.14 -9.23 -13.71
N GLN A 56 -18.17 -8.47 -14.06
CA GLN A 56 -19.57 -8.92 -13.96
C GLN A 56 -19.84 -10.14 -14.85
N GLU A 57 -19.37 -10.12 -16.10
CA GLU A 57 -19.51 -11.24 -17.03
C GLU A 57 -18.78 -12.50 -16.54
N LEU A 58 -17.54 -12.36 -16.08
CA LEU A 58 -16.73 -13.47 -15.59
C LEU A 58 -17.29 -14.10 -14.32
N VAL A 59 -17.85 -13.30 -13.42
CA VAL A 59 -18.51 -13.78 -12.20
C VAL A 59 -19.85 -14.46 -12.52
N ALA A 60 -20.65 -13.91 -13.42
CA ALA A 60 -21.93 -14.49 -13.79
C ALA A 60 -21.79 -15.85 -14.53
N GLY A 61 -20.74 -15.99 -15.35
CA GLY A 61 -20.55 -17.17 -16.20
C GLY A 61 -19.86 -18.36 -15.55
N LYS A 62 -19.36 -18.23 -14.31
CA LYS A 62 -18.49 -19.24 -13.69
C LYS A 62 -18.77 -19.31 -12.18
N GLY A 63 -18.65 -20.51 -11.59
CA GLY A 63 -18.64 -20.69 -10.12
C GLY A 63 -17.37 -20.13 -9.49
N ILE A 64 -17.16 -18.82 -9.60
CA ILE A 64 -15.96 -18.14 -9.09
C ILE A 64 -16.09 -17.94 -7.59
N GLU A 65 -15.10 -18.45 -6.86
CA GLU A 65 -15.04 -18.36 -5.39
C GLU A 65 -14.28 -17.12 -4.90
N GLY A 66 -13.54 -16.42 -5.77
CA GLY A 66 -12.84 -15.21 -5.40
C GLY A 66 -12.17 -14.43 -6.54
N ILE A 67 -11.80 -13.19 -6.22
CA ILE A 67 -11.05 -12.26 -7.06
C ILE A 67 -9.75 -11.91 -6.32
N LEU A 68 -8.62 -12.19 -6.98
CA LEU A 68 -7.30 -11.69 -6.57
C LEU A 68 -7.00 -10.41 -7.35
N ILE A 69 -6.73 -9.33 -6.65
CA ILE A 69 -6.25 -8.07 -7.21
C ILE A 69 -4.78 -7.91 -6.82
N THR A 70 -3.94 -7.52 -7.78
CA THR A 70 -2.51 -7.33 -7.53
C THR A 70 -1.92 -6.21 -8.35
N GLY A 71 -0.76 -5.74 -7.92
CA GLY A 71 0.04 -4.75 -8.63
C GLY A 71 1.33 -4.42 -7.90
N HIS A 72 2.33 -4.01 -8.68
CA HIS A 72 3.61 -3.50 -8.18
C HIS A 72 3.68 -1.98 -8.36
N SER A 73 4.33 -1.27 -7.44
CA SER A 73 4.56 0.17 -7.53
C SER A 73 3.25 0.97 -7.66
N LEU A 74 3.17 1.89 -8.62
CA LEU A 74 1.95 2.58 -9.05
C LEU A 74 0.76 1.62 -9.28
N GLY A 75 1.01 0.47 -9.89
CA GLY A 75 0.00 -0.57 -10.11
C GLY A 75 -0.52 -1.14 -8.79
N GLY A 76 0.33 -1.20 -7.76
CA GLY A 76 -0.09 -1.52 -6.40
C GLY A 76 -1.09 -0.50 -5.87
N ALA A 77 -0.84 0.80 -6.05
CA ALA A 77 -1.79 1.84 -5.64
C ALA A 77 -3.14 1.72 -6.37
N MET A 78 -3.11 1.49 -7.69
CA MET A 78 -4.33 1.22 -8.48
C MET A 78 -5.07 -0.02 -7.98
N ALA A 79 -4.35 -1.10 -7.67
CA ALA A 79 -4.92 -2.34 -7.12
C ALA A 79 -5.67 -2.11 -5.80
N ASN A 80 -5.14 -1.25 -4.92
CA ASN A 80 -5.79 -0.90 -3.66
C ASN A 80 -7.08 -0.09 -3.87
N ILE A 81 -7.08 0.92 -4.74
CA ILE A 81 -8.31 1.65 -5.06
C ILE A 81 -9.31 0.74 -5.80
N ALA A 82 -8.85 -0.18 -6.65
CA ALA A 82 -9.71 -1.16 -7.31
C ALA A 82 -10.38 -2.10 -6.30
N ALA A 83 -9.61 -2.61 -5.34
CA ALA A 83 -10.11 -3.40 -4.23
C ALA A 83 -11.13 -2.63 -3.38
N ALA A 84 -10.81 -1.37 -3.05
CA ALA A 84 -11.73 -0.46 -2.35
C ALA A 84 -13.06 -0.29 -3.11
N ASN A 85 -13.01 -0.10 -4.42
CA ASN A 85 -14.22 0.02 -5.25
C ASN A 85 -15.05 -1.27 -5.21
N LEU A 86 -14.42 -2.45 -5.32
CA LEU A 86 -15.14 -3.73 -5.18
C LEU A 86 -15.82 -3.85 -3.82
N MET A 87 -15.11 -3.50 -2.74
CA MET A 87 -15.65 -3.55 -1.38
C MET A 87 -16.82 -2.59 -1.19
N SER A 88 -16.77 -1.39 -1.79
CA SER A 88 -17.89 -0.44 -1.75
C SER A 88 -19.11 -0.91 -2.54
N GLN A 89 -18.91 -1.79 -3.52
CA GLN A 89 -19.95 -2.30 -4.44
C GLN A 89 -20.36 -3.75 -4.12
N ASN A 90 -19.96 -4.29 -2.97
CA ASN A 90 -20.08 -5.71 -2.62
C ASN A 90 -21.51 -6.28 -2.74
N SER A 91 -22.55 -5.44 -2.62
CA SER A 91 -23.95 -5.85 -2.85
C SER A 91 -24.24 -6.38 -4.26
N LEU A 92 -23.34 -6.13 -5.23
CA LEU A 92 -23.47 -6.61 -6.61
C LEU A 92 -22.79 -7.95 -6.87
N PHE A 93 -22.02 -8.48 -5.91
CA PHE A 93 -21.44 -9.81 -5.99
C PHE A 93 -22.17 -10.79 -5.07
N PRO A 94 -22.20 -12.10 -5.39
CA PRO A 94 -22.67 -13.11 -4.46
C PRO A 94 -21.89 -12.98 -3.15
N SER A 95 -22.58 -13.03 -2.01
CA SER A 95 -21.99 -12.90 -0.67
C SER A 95 -20.94 -13.95 -0.30
N ALA A 96 -20.60 -14.86 -1.22
CA ALA A 96 -19.55 -15.87 -1.10
C ALA A 96 -18.25 -15.51 -1.86
N LEU A 97 -18.20 -14.40 -2.60
CA LEU A 97 -17.04 -14.05 -3.42
C LEU A 97 -15.93 -13.41 -2.58
N LYS A 98 -14.84 -14.12 -2.33
CA LYS A 98 -13.70 -13.61 -1.55
C LYS A 98 -12.83 -12.65 -2.38
N VAL A 99 -12.64 -11.43 -1.91
CA VAL A 99 -11.63 -10.50 -2.43
C VAL A 99 -10.29 -10.70 -1.71
N LEU A 100 -9.24 -10.87 -2.49
CA LEU A 100 -7.85 -10.94 -2.06
C LEU A 100 -7.08 -9.79 -2.70
N LEU A 101 -6.36 -8.99 -1.90
CA LEU A 101 -5.46 -7.96 -2.40
C LEU A 101 -4.02 -8.29 -2.00
N TYR A 102 -3.11 -8.34 -2.97
CA TYR A 102 -1.68 -8.41 -2.74
C TYR A 102 -0.98 -7.30 -3.50
N THR A 103 -0.24 -6.44 -2.83
CA THR A 103 0.50 -5.37 -3.50
C THR A 103 1.97 -5.41 -3.15
N PHE A 104 2.83 -4.98 -4.08
CA PHE A 104 4.29 -5.04 -3.93
C PHE A 104 4.86 -3.65 -4.11
N GLY A 105 5.55 -3.10 -3.10
CA GLY A 105 6.11 -1.75 -3.18
C GLY A 105 5.06 -0.67 -3.44
N GLN A 106 3.85 -0.86 -2.92
CA GLN A 106 2.77 0.11 -3.04
C GLN A 106 3.13 1.39 -2.24
N PRO A 107 3.00 2.59 -2.82
CA PRO A 107 3.07 3.84 -2.07
C PRO A 107 1.80 4.06 -1.24
N ARG A 108 1.81 4.97 -0.27
CA ARG A 108 0.57 5.30 0.48
C ARG A 108 -0.50 5.80 -0.50
N VAL A 109 -1.76 5.42 -0.28
CA VAL A 109 -2.82 5.63 -1.29
C VAL A 109 -3.77 6.75 -0.92
N GLY A 110 -4.10 6.88 0.36
CA GLY A 110 -5.11 7.81 0.83
C GLY A 110 -4.87 8.26 2.25
N ASN A 111 -5.81 9.01 2.81
CA ASN A 111 -5.71 9.50 4.18
C ASN A 111 -6.08 8.45 5.23
N GLU A 112 -5.92 8.81 6.51
CA GLU A 112 -6.26 7.93 7.64
C GLU A 112 -7.72 7.44 7.59
N ALA A 113 -8.66 8.31 7.18
CA ALA A 113 -10.06 7.94 7.02
C ALA A 113 -10.26 6.84 5.96
N PHE A 114 -9.58 6.97 4.80
CA PHE A 114 -9.58 5.95 3.77
C PHE A 114 -8.94 4.63 4.25
N ALA A 115 -7.78 4.68 4.92
CA ALA A 115 -7.10 3.50 5.43
C ALA A 115 -7.95 2.73 6.47
N ASN A 116 -8.59 3.44 7.40
CA ASN A 116 -9.48 2.85 8.40
C ASN A 116 -10.75 2.25 7.77
N TRP A 117 -11.37 2.96 6.82
CA TRP A 117 -12.54 2.44 6.11
C TRP A 117 -12.18 1.21 5.27
N PHE A 118 -11.02 1.21 4.61
CA PHE A 118 -10.54 0.08 3.82
C PHE A 118 -10.36 -1.16 4.71
N LEU A 119 -9.66 -1.01 5.84
CA LEU A 119 -9.50 -2.07 6.84
C LEU A 119 -10.85 -2.61 7.33
N ALA A 120 -11.79 -1.73 7.69
CA ALA A 120 -13.11 -2.12 8.17
C ALA A 120 -13.95 -2.83 7.10
N SER A 121 -13.67 -2.58 5.82
CA SER A 121 -14.32 -3.27 4.70
C SER A 121 -13.75 -4.68 4.51
N PHE A 122 -12.44 -4.86 4.67
CA PHE A 122 -11.76 -6.15 4.52
C PHE A 122 -11.86 -7.09 5.73
N CYS A 123 -12.20 -6.60 6.90
CA CYS A 123 -12.28 -7.43 8.11
C CYS A 123 -13.45 -8.44 8.12
N ARG A 124 -14.38 -8.37 7.16
CA ARG A 124 -15.62 -9.17 7.11
C ARG A 124 -15.53 -10.19 5.99
N ASP A 125 -16.39 -11.20 6.07
CA ASP A 125 -16.68 -12.14 4.98
C ASP A 125 -15.45 -12.85 4.37
N GLY A 126 -14.36 -12.94 5.14
CA GLY A 126 -13.14 -13.65 4.80
C GLY A 126 -12.27 -12.96 3.75
N HIS A 127 -12.47 -11.66 3.49
CA HIS A 127 -11.61 -10.86 2.62
C HIS A 127 -10.22 -10.65 3.24
N GLU A 128 -9.19 -10.53 2.41
CA GLU A 128 -7.82 -10.31 2.90
C GLU A 128 -7.07 -9.32 2.03
N SER A 129 -6.22 -8.51 2.65
CA SER A 129 -5.31 -7.58 1.99
C SER A 129 -3.92 -7.69 2.60
N TYR A 130 -2.89 -7.75 1.78
CA TYR A 130 -1.49 -7.79 2.20
C TYR A 130 -0.65 -6.80 1.39
N ARG A 131 0.16 -6.01 2.10
CA ARG A 131 1.11 -5.07 1.51
C ARG A 131 2.51 -5.61 1.68
N VAL A 132 3.08 -6.16 0.61
CA VAL A 132 4.44 -6.68 0.60
C VAL A 132 5.43 -5.54 0.39
N THR A 133 6.38 -5.39 1.30
CA THR A 133 7.49 -4.43 1.22
C THR A 133 8.82 -5.18 1.20
N HIS A 134 9.80 -4.65 0.47
CA HIS A 134 11.11 -5.28 0.32
C HIS A 134 12.21 -4.33 0.79
N LYS A 135 12.99 -4.80 1.76
CA LYS A 135 14.14 -4.13 2.37
C LYS A 135 13.86 -2.66 2.66
N ARG A 136 14.48 -1.77 1.89
CA ARG A 136 14.47 -0.32 2.07
C ARG A 136 13.80 0.37 0.88
N ASP A 137 12.90 -0.32 0.19
CA ASP A 137 12.16 0.20 -0.96
C ASP A 137 11.56 1.58 -0.65
N VAL A 138 12.07 2.60 -1.34
CA VAL A 138 11.64 3.98 -1.15
C VAL A 138 10.16 4.20 -1.48
N VAL A 139 9.59 3.49 -2.46
CA VAL A 139 8.24 3.75 -2.94
C VAL A 139 7.21 3.49 -1.85
N ALA A 140 7.44 2.49 -1.00
CA ALA A 140 6.60 2.23 0.17
C ALA A 140 6.61 3.37 1.21
N HIS A 141 7.53 4.33 1.11
CA HIS A 141 7.63 5.49 2.00
C HIS A 141 7.18 6.81 1.34
N LEU A 142 6.80 6.78 0.06
CA LEU A 142 6.28 7.93 -0.67
C LEU A 142 4.82 8.19 -0.35
N LEU A 143 4.35 9.38 -0.75
CA LEU A 143 3.15 10.02 -0.23
C LEU A 143 3.25 10.07 1.31
N PRO A 144 4.09 10.96 1.86
CA PRO A 144 4.40 11.06 3.28
C PRO A 144 3.19 11.14 4.21
N MET A 145 3.32 10.53 5.37
CA MET A 145 2.38 10.69 6.48
C MET A 145 2.35 12.12 7.01
N LEU A 146 3.46 12.86 6.90
CA LEU A 146 3.51 14.30 7.16
C LEU A 146 2.54 15.10 6.27
N PHE A 147 2.20 14.60 5.08
CA PHE A 147 1.20 15.19 4.18
C PHE A 147 -0.19 14.55 4.31
N GLY A 148 -0.40 13.72 5.32
CA GLY A 148 -1.71 13.17 5.66
C GLY A 148 -2.07 11.87 4.93
N PHE A 149 -1.09 11.21 4.29
CA PHE A 149 -1.28 9.91 3.65
C PHE A 149 -0.91 8.74 4.58
N TYR A 150 -1.65 7.65 4.49
CA TYR A 150 -1.56 6.49 5.38
C TYR A 150 -1.61 5.22 4.54
N HIS A 151 -0.88 4.20 4.98
CA HIS A 151 -1.03 2.86 4.43
C HIS A 151 -2.30 2.17 4.90
N ALA A 152 -2.89 1.37 4.01
CA ALA A 152 -3.73 0.27 4.46
C ALA A 152 -2.84 -0.76 5.19
N PRO A 153 -3.35 -1.43 6.24
CA PRO A 153 -2.54 -2.25 7.12
C PRO A 153 -2.20 -3.62 6.49
N ASN A 154 -1.60 -4.51 7.29
CA ASN A 154 -1.11 -5.85 6.92
C ASN A 154 0.15 -5.80 6.05
N GLU A 155 1.16 -5.07 6.50
CA GLU A 155 2.49 -5.15 5.93
C GLU A 155 3.12 -6.52 6.17
N VAL A 156 3.67 -7.07 5.09
CA VAL A 156 4.51 -8.27 5.09
C VAL A 156 5.87 -7.82 4.58
N TRP A 157 6.79 -7.62 5.52
CA TRP A 157 8.08 -7.02 5.22
C TRP A 157 9.19 -8.07 5.06
N TYR A 158 9.84 -8.05 3.90
CA TYR A 158 11.00 -8.89 3.60
C TYR A 158 12.27 -8.05 3.75
N ASP A 159 13.00 -8.24 4.85
CA ASP A 159 14.25 -7.49 5.16
C ASP A 159 15.51 -8.04 4.46
N ASN A 160 15.33 -8.99 3.53
CA ASN A 160 16.39 -9.76 2.87
C ASN A 160 16.12 -9.90 1.36
N ASP A 161 17.13 -10.37 0.62
CA ASP A 161 17.11 -10.48 -0.85
C ASP A 161 16.27 -11.62 -1.43
N GLY A 162 15.60 -12.41 -0.59
CA GLY A 162 14.90 -13.64 -0.98
C GLY A 162 13.54 -13.83 -0.31
N ASP A 163 12.95 -15.00 -0.54
CA ASP A 163 11.57 -15.30 -0.13
C ASP A 163 11.51 -16.05 1.21
N THR A 164 12.65 -16.13 1.89
CA THR A 164 12.86 -17.18 2.90
C THR A 164 12.39 -16.76 4.29
N ALA A 165 12.45 -15.47 4.61
CA ALA A 165 11.97 -14.93 5.87
C ALA A 165 11.26 -13.59 5.67
N HIS A 166 10.13 -13.41 6.35
CA HIS A 166 9.37 -12.17 6.37
C HIS A 166 8.90 -11.87 7.79
N LYS A 167 8.62 -10.61 8.05
CA LYS A 167 7.96 -10.13 9.26
C LYS A 167 6.54 -9.69 8.93
N ASN A 168 5.56 -10.26 9.63
CA ASN A 168 4.19 -9.73 9.64
C ASN A 168 4.14 -8.57 10.62
N CYS A 169 3.84 -7.38 10.11
CA CYS A 169 3.86 -6.14 10.87
C CYS A 169 2.59 -5.95 11.68
N THR A 170 2.69 -5.33 12.86
CA THR A 170 1.54 -5.06 13.71
C THR A 170 0.89 -3.73 13.34
N ASP A 171 0.14 -3.73 12.24
CA ASP A 171 -0.42 -2.49 11.68
C ASP A 171 -1.89 -2.23 12.05
N ILE A 172 -2.49 -3.12 12.84
CA ILE A 172 -3.91 -3.12 13.17
C ILE A 172 -4.09 -3.00 14.67
N PHE A 173 -4.93 -2.06 15.08
CA PHE A 173 -5.27 -1.81 16.48
C PHE A 173 -6.79 -1.81 16.70
N GLY A 174 -7.21 -2.30 17.87
CA GLY A 174 -8.62 -2.33 18.27
C GLY A 174 -9.34 -3.64 17.93
N THR A 175 -10.41 -3.94 18.65
CA THR A 175 -11.41 -4.98 18.34
C THR A 175 -12.76 -4.54 18.95
N PRO A 176 -13.94 -4.91 18.39
CA PRO A 176 -14.18 -5.75 17.21
C PRO A 176 -13.94 -4.99 15.90
N CYS A 177 -14.25 -5.57 14.74
CA CYS A 177 -13.97 -4.94 13.44
C CYS A 177 -14.41 -3.46 13.34
N SER A 178 -15.59 -3.12 13.88
CA SER A 178 -16.12 -1.75 13.85
C SER A 178 -15.28 -0.71 14.60
N ALA A 179 -14.26 -1.15 15.36
CA ALA A 179 -13.34 -0.32 16.12
C ALA A 179 -11.88 -0.47 15.64
N LEU A 180 -11.64 -1.08 14.48
CA LEU A 180 -10.30 -1.24 13.93
C LEU A 180 -9.74 0.10 13.43
N THR A 181 -8.46 0.33 13.68
CA THR A 181 -7.69 1.44 13.12
C THR A 181 -6.38 0.92 12.54
N ALA A 182 -5.98 1.48 11.40
CA ALA A 182 -4.72 1.23 10.75
C ALA A 182 -3.65 2.22 11.24
N ASP A 183 -2.49 1.72 11.63
CA ASP A 183 -1.29 2.52 11.87
C ASP A 183 -0.05 1.71 11.54
N GLU A 184 0.94 2.31 10.88
CA GLU A 184 2.13 1.59 10.40
C GLU A 184 3.01 1.14 11.59
N ASP A 185 3.43 -0.14 11.62
CA ASP A 185 4.33 -0.67 12.66
C ASP A 185 5.70 0.03 12.56
N PRO A 186 6.13 0.77 13.61
CA PRO A 186 7.41 1.48 13.62
C PRO A 186 8.63 0.57 13.58
N ASN A 187 8.46 -0.74 13.74
CA ASN A 187 9.52 -1.73 13.75
C ASN A 187 9.59 -2.52 12.42
N CYS A 188 8.86 -2.13 11.38
CA CYS A 188 8.88 -2.74 10.05
C CYS A 188 9.66 -1.89 9.04
N SER A 189 9.29 -1.86 7.75
CA SER A 189 10.03 -1.09 6.74
C SER A 189 10.18 0.39 7.13
N GLY A 190 9.19 0.97 7.82
CA GLY A 190 9.24 2.34 8.35
C GLY A 190 10.34 2.60 9.40
N SER A 191 11.03 1.55 9.86
CA SER A 191 12.15 1.66 10.79
C SER A 191 13.49 2.00 10.12
N ILE A 192 13.61 1.86 8.80
CA ILE A 192 14.90 1.95 8.09
C ILE A 192 15.00 3.20 7.23
N VAL A 193 16.09 3.93 7.43
CA VAL A 193 16.63 4.95 6.52
C VAL A 193 18.16 4.78 6.45
N PRO A 194 18.84 5.09 5.32
CA PRO A 194 18.28 5.61 4.07
C PRO A 194 17.55 4.53 3.25
N THR A 195 16.62 4.97 2.40
CA THR A 195 15.84 4.14 1.47
C THR A 195 16.59 3.92 0.14
N SER A 196 16.14 2.97 -0.67
CA SER A 196 16.77 2.53 -1.91
C SER A 196 15.76 2.38 -3.05
N ILE A 197 16.12 2.85 -4.25
CA ILE A 197 15.38 2.57 -5.49
C ILE A 197 15.64 1.13 -5.95
N GLU A 198 16.86 0.61 -5.77
CA GLU A 198 17.22 -0.75 -6.17
C GLU A 198 16.34 -1.79 -5.45
N ASP A 199 16.06 -1.57 -4.17
CA ASP A 199 15.21 -2.46 -3.37
C ASP A 199 13.74 -2.47 -3.87
N HIS A 200 13.32 -1.49 -4.69
CA HIS A 200 11.99 -1.47 -5.33
C HIS A 200 11.88 -2.41 -6.55
N LEU A 201 13.01 -2.76 -7.16
CA LEU A 201 13.06 -3.44 -8.46
C LEU A 201 13.02 -4.97 -8.35
N LYS A 202 12.97 -5.50 -7.13
CA LYS A 202 12.97 -6.93 -6.85
C LYS A 202 12.00 -7.23 -5.71
N TYR A 203 11.13 -8.21 -5.93
CA TYR A 203 10.17 -8.67 -4.96
C TYR A 203 10.06 -10.18 -5.04
N LEU A 204 10.24 -10.86 -3.91
CA LEU A 204 10.19 -12.32 -3.84
C LEU A 204 11.13 -13.00 -4.86
N GLY A 205 12.40 -12.56 -4.92
CA GLY A 205 13.37 -13.12 -5.85
C GLY A 205 13.11 -12.78 -7.32
N VAL A 206 11.95 -12.20 -7.65
CA VAL A 206 11.49 -11.88 -8.99
C VAL A 206 11.77 -10.42 -9.29
N CYS A 207 12.30 -10.18 -10.48
CA CYS A 207 12.51 -8.83 -10.95
C CYS A 207 11.20 -8.22 -11.45
N THR A 208 10.93 -6.96 -11.10
CA THR A 208 9.65 -6.30 -11.39
C THR A 208 9.65 -5.50 -12.69
N ARG A 209 10.81 -5.35 -13.34
CA ARG A 209 10.95 -4.77 -14.69
C ARG A 209 10.64 -5.80 -15.77
N CYS A 210 10.32 -5.34 -16.98
CA CYS A 210 10.07 -6.22 -18.13
C CYS A 210 11.31 -7.02 -18.57
N SER A 211 12.51 -6.55 -18.23
CA SER A 211 13.80 -7.21 -18.46
C SER A 211 14.77 -6.79 -17.37
N CYS A 212 15.60 -7.74 -16.93
CA CYS A 212 16.64 -7.54 -15.91
C CYS A 212 17.96 -8.17 -16.36
N ASP A 213 18.18 -8.13 -17.67
CA ASP A 213 19.44 -8.54 -18.26
C ASP A 213 20.58 -7.68 -17.70
N PRO A 214 21.76 -8.25 -17.42
CA PRO A 214 22.92 -7.50 -16.90
C PRO A 214 23.34 -6.32 -17.79
N GLY A 215 22.98 -6.34 -19.09
CA GLY A 215 23.22 -5.25 -20.04
C GLY A 215 22.21 -4.11 -20.00
N GLU A 216 21.12 -4.24 -19.23
CA GLU A 216 20.05 -3.25 -19.04
C GLU A 216 19.93 -2.81 -17.56
N ALA A 217 20.97 -3.08 -16.78
CA ALA A 217 21.09 -2.62 -15.41
C ALA A 217 21.05 -1.09 -15.36
N MET A 218 20.28 -0.54 -14.42
CA MET A 218 20.23 0.90 -14.19
C MET A 218 21.60 1.37 -13.68
N SER A 219 22.01 2.53 -14.15
CA SER A 219 23.23 3.20 -13.66
C SER A 219 23.08 3.64 -12.20
N ASP A 220 24.20 3.82 -11.51
CA ASP A 220 24.21 4.37 -10.14
C ASP A 220 23.52 5.74 -10.05
N GLU A 221 23.56 6.53 -11.13
CA GLU A 221 22.89 7.83 -11.22
C GLU A 221 21.37 7.68 -11.31
N GLU A 222 20.89 6.68 -12.06
CA GLU A 222 19.47 6.34 -12.15
C GLU A 222 18.92 5.68 -10.89
N LEU A 223 19.76 5.07 -10.06
CA LEU A 223 19.36 4.50 -8.76
C LEU A 223 19.40 5.51 -7.61
N ARG A 224 19.75 6.76 -7.91
CA ARG A 224 19.81 7.83 -6.92
C ARG A 224 18.47 8.54 -6.79
N LEU A 225 18.00 8.67 -5.55
CA LEU A 225 16.82 9.48 -5.25
C LEU A 225 17.06 10.97 -5.55
N PRO A 226 16.05 11.68 -6.10
CA PRO A 226 16.09 13.13 -6.17
C PRO A 226 16.35 13.74 -4.78
N PRO A 227 17.25 14.73 -4.63
CA PRO A 227 17.60 15.29 -3.32
C PRO A 227 16.40 15.83 -2.53
N GLU A 228 15.40 16.36 -3.23
CA GLU A 228 14.14 16.84 -2.65
C GLU A 228 13.35 15.69 -2.03
N LEU A 229 13.21 14.58 -2.75
CA LEU A 229 12.52 13.38 -2.24
C LEU A 229 13.27 12.73 -1.09
N GLU A 230 14.61 12.66 -1.16
CA GLU A 230 15.44 12.14 -0.05
C GLU A 230 15.16 12.92 1.25
N ARG A 231 15.07 14.25 1.17
CA ARG A 231 14.72 15.10 2.32
C ARG A 231 13.30 14.87 2.80
N ILE A 232 12.34 14.75 1.88
CA ILE A 232 10.93 14.52 2.22
C ILE A 232 10.77 13.19 2.96
N VAL A 233 11.40 12.11 2.48
CA VAL A 233 11.39 10.79 3.13
C VAL A 233 12.05 10.86 4.51
N ALA A 234 13.19 11.55 4.63
CA ALA A 234 13.85 11.74 5.93
C ALA A 234 12.98 12.54 6.93
N MET A 235 12.29 13.59 6.46
CA MET A 235 11.36 14.37 7.30
C MET A 235 10.16 13.53 7.73
N ASP A 236 9.61 12.71 6.83
CA ASP A 236 8.52 11.80 7.16
C ASP A 236 8.93 10.77 8.21
N TYR A 237 10.13 10.20 8.09
CA TYR A 237 10.68 9.32 9.12
C TYR A 237 10.73 10.00 10.49
N VAL A 238 11.28 11.22 10.59
CA VAL A 238 11.31 11.98 11.85
C VAL A 238 9.91 12.26 12.38
N TYR A 239 8.97 12.60 11.49
CA TYR A 239 7.57 12.82 11.85
C TYR A 239 6.95 11.58 12.46
N GLN A 240 7.11 10.41 11.82
CA GLN A 240 6.62 9.13 12.31
C GLN A 240 7.22 8.78 13.69
N GLN A 241 8.55 8.89 13.86
CA GLN A 241 9.20 8.64 15.16
C GLN A 241 8.66 9.56 16.25
N SER A 242 8.46 10.85 15.95
CA SER A 242 7.90 11.81 16.90
C SER A 242 6.47 11.47 17.33
N ARG A 243 5.64 11.00 16.39
CA ARG A 243 4.27 10.55 16.63
C ARG A 243 4.26 9.29 17.52
N ASN A 244 5.14 8.34 17.26
CA ASN A 244 5.23 7.08 18.02
C ASN A 244 5.66 7.32 19.47
N MET A 245 6.63 8.23 19.71
CA MET A 245 7.03 8.63 21.06
C MET A 245 5.87 9.29 21.85
N ARG A 246 5.00 10.06 21.18
CA ARG A 246 3.82 10.67 21.82
C ARG A 246 2.75 9.64 22.17
N ARG A 247 2.57 8.61 21.34
CA ARG A 247 1.59 7.53 21.57
C ARG A 247 2.02 6.56 22.67
N PHE A 248 3.33 6.29 22.78
CA PHE A 248 3.90 5.40 23.80
C PHE A 248 4.97 6.12 24.63
N PRO A 249 4.58 7.01 25.56
CA PRO A 249 5.55 7.67 26.43
C PRO A 249 6.22 6.62 27.32
N SER A 250 7.54 6.45 27.16
CA SER A 250 8.36 5.68 28.07
C SER A 250 8.41 6.38 29.43
N PHE A 251 7.47 6.06 30.32
CA PHE A 251 7.61 6.41 31.73
C PHE A 251 8.57 5.41 32.38
N PRO A 252 9.74 5.82 32.90
CA PRO A 252 10.37 5.02 33.93
C PRO A 252 9.47 5.11 35.16
N ALA A 253 8.94 3.97 35.60
CA ALA A 253 8.34 3.84 36.91
C ALA A 253 9.40 4.27 37.92
N ARG A 254 9.27 5.49 38.47
CA ARG A 254 9.97 5.84 39.69
C ARG A 254 9.39 4.93 40.77
N HIS A 255 10.08 3.83 41.04
CA HIS A 255 9.99 3.19 42.34
C HIS A 255 10.27 4.28 43.37
N ARG A 256 9.22 4.74 44.06
CA ARG A 256 9.39 5.37 45.36
C ARG A 256 9.88 4.26 46.27
N GLU A 257 11.19 4.21 46.47
CA GLU A 257 11.72 3.59 47.68
C GLU A 257 11.18 4.38 48.88
N SER A 258 10.75 3.60 49.86
CA SER A 258 10.09 3.93 51.12
C SER A 258 10.87 4.90 51.99
#